data_AF-A0A660Z6J6-F1
#
_entry.id   AF-A0A660Z6J6-F1
#
_cell.length_a   1.000
_cell.length_b   1.000
_cell.length_c   1.000
_cell.angle_alpha   90.00
_cell.angle_beta   90.00
_cell.angle_gamma   90.00
#
_symmetry.space_group_name_H-M   'P 1'
#
loop_
_entity.id
_entity.type
_entity.pdbx_description
1 polymer ?
#
loop_
_entity_poly.entity_id
_entity_poly.type
_entity_poly.pdbx_seq_one_letter_code
_entity_poly.pdbx_strand_id
1 'polypeptide(L)'
;MDIVMGIINKILGDKKSGDIEGYIDLEKYVESTSETPPASMYVRVGEIQRYEDLKNFTDYVYGGNVLILDFSPIAEEEVILKRITNDLKKMVQEINGDIAGIGNNLMIIAPSNVKVDRRKLRGKYA
;
A
#
# COMPACT_ATOMS: atom_id res chain seq x y z
N MET A 1 26.96 -9.85 -39.74
CA MET A 1 26.96 -8.74 -38.77
C MET A 1 25.99 -9.15 -37.66
N ASP A 2 26.16 -10.35 -37.07
CA ASP A 2 25.05 -11.03 -36.35
C ASP A 2 25.52 -11.97 -35.22
N ILE A 3 26.65 -11.66 -34.56
CA ILE A 3 27.11 -12.43 -33.37
C ILE A 3 27.07 -11.56 -32.09
N VAL A 4 26.75 -10.26 -32.21
CA VAL A 4 26.75 -9.32 -31.08
C VAL A 4 25.40 -9.25 -30.32
N MET A 5 24.31 -9.79 -30.88
CA MET A 5 22.98 -9.72 -30.25
C MET A 5 22.63 -10.85 -29.27
N GLY A 6 23.50 -11.86 -29.10
CA GLY A 6 23.24 -13.02 -28.24
C GLY A 6 23.66 -12.87 -26.77
N ILE A 7 24.38 -11.81 -26.40
CA ILE A 7 25.01 -11.68 -25.07
C ILE A 7 24.43 -10.52 -24.23
N ILE A 8 23.62 -9.64 -24.81
CA ILE A 8 23.12 -8.44 -24.11
C ILE A 8 21.92 -8.75 -23.18
N ASN A 9 21.20 -9.86 -23.39
CA ASN A 9 20.05 -10.24 -22.55
C ASN A 9 20.42 -10.92 -21.22
N LYS A 10 21.70 -11.10 -20.89
CA LYS A 10 22.14 -11.74 -19.64
C LYS A 10 22.78 -10.78 -18.63
N ILE A 11 22.83 -9.47 -18.94
CA ILE A 11 23.45 -8.43 -18.08
C ILE A 11 22.50 -7.24 -17.81
N LEU A 12 21.28 -7.21 -18.39
CA LEU A 12 20.23 -6.31 -17.89
C LEU A 12 19.57 -6.93 -16.64
N GLY A 13 20.32 -6.90 -15.55
CA GLY A 13 19.84 -7.17 -14.20
C GLY A 13 19.19 -5.92 -13.59
N ASP A 14 18.21 -6.20 -12.74
CA ASP A 14 17.71 -5.38 -11.63
C ASP A 14 17.36 -3.92 -11.94
N LYS A 15 16.09 -3.70 -12.26
CA LYS A 15 15.35 -2.66 -11.53
C LYS A 15 14.44 -3.35 -10.52
N LYS A 16 15.01 -3.70 -9.36
CA LYS A 16 14.23 -3.77 -8.12
C LYS A 16 13.65 -2.38 -7.88
N SER A 17 12.41 -2.22 -8.29
CA SER A 17 11.58 -1.10 -7.85
C SER A 17 11.27 -1.31 -6.37
N GLY A 18 11.96 -0.55 -5.53
CA GLY A 18 11.49 -0.22 -4.18
C GLY A 18 12.04 -1.09 -3.06
N ASP A 19 13.29 -0.87 -2.66
CA ASP A 19 13.63 -0.96 -1.24
C ASP A 19 12.88 0.19 -0.54
N ILE A 20 11.63 -0.06 -0.13
CA ILE A 20 10.94 0.80 0.84
C ILE A 20 11.55 0.41 2.19
N GLU A 21 12.28 1.34 2.80
CA GLU A 21 12.94 1.18 4.09
C GLU A 21 11.92 0.69 5.13
N GLY A 22 11.98 -0.59 5.51
CA GLY A 22 11.08 -1.20 6.50
C GLY A 22 10.19 -2.35 5.99
N TYR A 23 10.18 -2.69 4.70
CA TYR A 23 9.43 -3.84 4.19
C TYR A 23 10.32 -5.08 4.06
N ILE A 24 9.95 -6.16 4.76
CA ILE A 24 10.54 -7.47 4.52
C ILE A 24 9.76 -8.12 3.38
N ASP A 25 10.39 -8.23 2.23
CA ASP A 25 9.88 -9.07 1.15
C ASP A 25 10.00 -10.55 1.56
N LEU A 26 8.84 -11.15 1.83
CA LEU A 26 8.70 -12.54 2.22
C LEU A 26 8.40 -13.46 1.03
N GLU A 27 8.38 -12.95 -0.19
CA GLU A 27 8.11 -13.75 -1.40
C GLU A 27 9.09 -14.93 -1.52
N LYS A 28 10.34 -14.75 -1.08
CA LYS A 28 11.37 -15.80 -1.01
C LYS A 28 11.07 -16.96 -0.03
N TYR A 29 10.11 -16.80 0.87
CA TYR A 29 9.67 -17.85 1.81
C TYR A 29 8.34 -18.49 1.39
N VAL A 30 7.69 -17.98 0.35
CA VAL A 30 6.54 -18.60 -0.27
C VAL A 30 7.07 -19.56 -1.33
N GLU A 31 6.97 -20.87 -1.09
CA GLU A 31 7.22 -21.85 -2.15
C GLU A 31 6.24 -21.57 -3.30
N SER A 32 6.77 -21.19 -4.47
CA SER A 32 6.00 -20.83 -5.65
C SER A 32 5.43 -22.08 -6.31
N THR A 33 4.50 -22.73 -5.63
CA THR A 33 3.69 -23.77 -6.23
C THR A 33 2.47 -23.15 -6.90
N SER A 34 2.44 -23.26 -8.24
CA SER A 34 1.30 -22.98 -9.13
C SER A 34 1.09 -21.51 -9.53
N GLU A 35 0.68 -21.29 -10.79
CA GLU A 35 0.14 -20.03 -11.29
C GLU A 35 -1.08 -19.62 -10.46
N THR A 36 -0.85 -18.87 -9.39
CA THR A 36 -1.92 -18.36 -8.55
C THR A 36 -2.78 -17.42 -9.39
N PRO A 37 -4.10 -17.62 -9.47
CA PRO A 37 -4.97 -16.68 -10.17
C PRO A 37 -4.83 -15.29 -9.54
N PRO A 38 -4.95 -14.20 -10.34
CA PRO A 38 -4.82 -12.85 -9.82
C PRO A 38 -5.81 -12.63 -8.67
N ALA A 39 -5.33 -11.98 -7.60
CA ALA A 39 -6.18 -11.64 -6.47
C ALA A 39 -7.30 -10.69 -6.90
N SER A 40 -8.50 -10.86 -6.33
CA SER A 40 -9.62 -9.94 -6.55
C SER A 40 -9.42 -8.59 -5.86
N MET A 41 -8.50 -8.52 -4.90
CA MET A 41 -8.17 -7.31 -4.13
C MET A 41 -6.71 -7.42 -3.68
N TYR A 42 -5.95 -6.35 -3.87
CA TYR A 42 -4.61 -6.23 -3.35
C TYR A 42 -4.58 -5.32 -2.13
N VAL A 43 -3.59 -5.55 -1.27
CA VAL A 43 -3.19 -4.62 -0.21
C VAL A 43 -1.85 -4.03 -0.63
N ARG A 44 -1.73 -2.70 -0.64
CA ARG A 44 -0.47 -2.02 -0.92
C ARG A 44 -0.15 -1.05 0.17
N VAL A 45 1.15 -0.89 0.43
CA VAL A 45 1.62 0.22 1.25
C VAL A 45 2.06 1.36 0.35
N GLY A 46 1.55 2.56 0.64
CA GLY A 46 2.05 3.82 0.11
C GLY A 46 2.64 4.67 1.24
N GLU A 47 3.58 5.53 0.88
CA GLU A 47 4.12 6.56 1.77
C GLU A 47 3.71 7.92 1.19
N ILE A 48 3.05 8.76 1.99
CA ILE A 48 2.67 10.12 1.57
C ILE A 48 3.74 11.11 1.97
N GLN A 49 4.29 11.82 0.98
CA GLN A 49 5.32 12.84 1.19
C GLN A 49 4.76 14.25 1.02
N ARG A 50 3.70 14.42 0.23
CA ARG A 50 3.04 15.70 -0.02
C ARG A 50 1.58 15.51 -0.42
N TYR A 51 0.82 16.60 -0.39
CA TYR A 51 -0.61 16.58 -0.69
C TYR A 51 -0.93 16.04 -2.10
N GLU A 52 -0.07 16.30 -3.08
CA GLU A 52 -0.24 15.89 -4.48
C GLU A 52 -0.25 14.37 -4.65
N ASP A 53 0.36 13.62 -3.73
CA ASP A 53 0.40 12.16 -3.78
C ASP A 53 -0.98 11.54 -3.50
N LEU A 54 -1.88 12.30 -2.84
CA LEU A 54 -3.21 11.85 -2.43
C LEU A 54 -4.04 11.30 -3.60
N LYS A 55 -3.91 11.90 -4.79
CA LYS A 55 -4.67 11.47 -5.97
C LYS A 55 -4.36 10.01 -6.34
N ASN A 56 -3.07 9.64 -6.34
CA ASN A 56 -2.66 8.28 -6.69
C ASN A 56 -3.18 7.26 -5.67
N PHE A 57 -3.22 7.64 -4.39
CA PHE A 57 -3.74 6.81 -3.32
C PHE A 57 -5.26 6.64 -3.39
N THR A 58 -6.00 7.71 -3.66
CA THR A 58 -7.46 7.62 -3.84
C THR A 58 -7.80 6.77 -5.05
N ASP A 59 -7.12 6.97 -6.20
CA ASP A 59 -7.36 6.18 -7.41
C ASP A 59 -7.13 4.68 -7.17
N TYR A 60 -6.13 4.33 -6.36
CA TYR A 60 -5.87 2.94 -5.98
C TYR A 60 -7.00 2.30 -5.16
N VAL A 61 -7.58 3.06 -4.22
CA VAL A 61 -8.70 2.61 -3.38
C VAL A 61 -10.01 2.54 -4.19
N TYR A 62 -10.26 3.51 -5.08
CA TYR A 62 -11.37 3.45 -6.04
C TYR A 62 -11.29 2.22 -6.95
N GLY A 63 -10.06 1.75 -7.25
CA GLY A 63 -9.80 0.49 -7.95
C GLY A 63 -10.13 -0.78 -7.16
N GLY A 64 -10.75 -0.65 -5.97
CA GLY A 64 -11.18 -1.79 -5.15
C GLY A 64 -10.08 -2.39 -4.28
N ASN A 65 -8.99 -1.68 -4.04
CA ASN A 65 -7.85 -2.18 -3.27
C ASN A 65 -7.74 -1.51 -1.89
N VAL A 66 -7.05 -2.18 -0.96
CA VAL A 66 -6.78 -1.65 0.38
C VAL A 66 -5.42 -0.95 0.37
N LEU A 67 -5.39 0.28 0.87
CA LEU A 67 -4.16 1.03 1.06
C LEU A 67 -3.79 1.06 2.55
N ILE A 68 -2.56 0.70 2.88
CA ILE A 68 -1.92 1.12 4.12
C ILE A 68 -1.07 2.33 3.77
N LEU A 69 -1.34 3.45 4.41
CA LEU A 69 -0.66 4.72 4.15
C LEU A 69 0.24 5.05 5.33
N ASP A 70 1.54 5.11 5.06
CA ASP A 70 2.52 5.68 5.96
C ASP A 70 2.54 7.20 5.78
N PHE A 71 2.23 7.92 6.87
CA PHE A 71 2.24 9.38 6.91
C PHE A 71 3.39 9.94 7.75
N SER A 72 4.37 9.12 8.13
CA SER A 72 5.57 9.54 8.87
C SER A 72 6.23 10.80 8.30
N PRO A 73 6.41 10.94 6.96
CA PRO A 73 7.12 12.10 6.40
C PRO A 73 6.43 13.45 6.68
N ILE A 74 5.11 13.45 6.87
CA ILE A 74 4.29 14.65 7.09
C ILE A 74 3.67 14.68 8.49
N ALA A 75 4.14 13.82 9.41
CA ALA A 75 3.53 13.67 10.73
C ALA A 75 3.58 14.96 11.57
N GLU A 76 4.62 15.79 11.39
CA GLU A 76 4.76 17.09 12.07
C GLU A 76 4.02 18.23 11.33
N GLU A 77 3.57 18.00 10.10
CA GLU A 77 2.84 18.97 9.29
C GLU A 77 1.32 18.92 9.56
N GLU A 78 0.92 19.28 10.79
CA GLU A 78 -0.46 19.09 11.29
C GLU A 78 -1.56 19.60 10.34
N VAL A 79 -1.33 20.75 9.70
CA VAL A 79 -2.29 21.36 8.75
C VAL A 79 -2.47 20.48 7.52
N ILE A 80 -1.37 19.97 6.95
CA ILE A 80 -1.40 19.12 5.76
C ILE A 80 -2.00 17.76 6.13
N LEU A 81 -1.54 17.15 7.22
CA LEU A 81 -2.04 15.87 7.71
C LEU A 81 -3.55 15.90 7.98
N LYS A 82 -4.04 16.97 8.62
CA LYS A 82 -5.48 17.18 8.87
C LYS A 82 -6.27 17.29 7.57
N ARG A 83 -5.74 18.03 6.59
CA ARG A 83 -6.39 18.18 5.28
C ARG A 83 -6.49 16.83 4.56
N ILE A 84 -5.38 16.10 4.44
CA ILE A 84 -5.33 14.76 3.84
C ILE A 84 -6.32 13.82 4.53
N THR A 85 -6.28 13.77 5.87
CA THR A 85 -7.16 12.90 6.65
C THR A 85 -8.63 13.22 6.42
N ASN A 86 -8.99 14.50 6.32
CA ASN A 86 -10.37 14.91 6.05
C ASN A 86 -10.83 14.51 4.64
N ASP A 87 -9.97 14.64 3.64
CA ASP A 87 -10.31 14.29 2.26
C ASP A 87 -10.41 12.77 2.09
N LEU A 88 -9.53 11.99 2.73
CA LEU A 88 -9.67 10.54 2.81
C LEU A 88 -10.96 10.11 3.51
N LYS A 89 -11.33 10.77 4.63
CA LYS A 89 -12.60 10.50 5.34
C LYS A 89 -13.82 10.75 4.46
N LYS A 90 -13.84 11.85 3.69
CA LYS A 90 -14.94 12.13 2.74
C LYS A 90 -15.00 11.07 1.65
N MET A 91 -13.84 10.70 1.08
CA MET A 91 -13.77 9.68 0.04
C MET A 91 -14.31 8.33 0.53
N VAL A 92 -13.88 7.84 1.71
CA VAL A 92 -14.39 6.56 2.22
C VAL A 92 -15.87 6.61 2.58
N GLN A 93 -16.41 7.78 2.95
CA GLN A 93 -17.87 7.96 3.14
C GLN A 93 -18.63 7.84 1.82
N GLU A 94 -18.13 8.47 0.75
CA GLU A 94 -18.71 8.42 -0.59
C GLU A 94 -18.79 6.99 -1.13
N ILE A 95 -17.71 6.22 -0.99
CA ILE A 95 -17.65 4.85 -1.51
C ILE A 95 -18.16 3.78 -0.53
N ASN A 96 -18.66 4.18 0.65
CA ASN A 96 -19.00 3.28 1.75
C ASN A 96 -17.82 2.33 2.13
N GLY A 97 -16.60 2.86 2.14
CA GLY A 97 -15.37 2.23 2.63
C GLY A 97 -15.15 2.45 4.13
N ASP A 98 -13.91 2.34 4.59
CA ASP A 98 -13.54 2.61 5.98
C ASP A 98 -12.11 3.17 6.08
N ILE A 99 -11.82 3.87 7.17
CA ILE A 99 -10.49 4.38 7.49
C ILE A 99 -10.20 4.21 8.98
N ALA A 100 -8.99 3.76 9.31
CA ALA A 100 -8.54 3.65 10.69
C ALA A 100 -7.04 3.93 10.83
N GLY A 101 -6.65 4.58 11.93
CA GLY A 101 -5.24 4.71 12.30
C GLY A 101 -4.69 3.41 12.88
N ILE A 102 -3.42 3.12 12.60
CA ILE A 102 -2.66 1.99 13.11
C ILE A 102 -1.38 2.55 13.74
N GLY A 103 -1.22 2.36 15.05
CA GLY A 103 -0.07 2.93 15.76
C GLY A 103 -0.06 4.46 15.69
N ASN A 104 1.12 5.03 15.43
CA ASN A 104 1.34 6.48 15.47
C ASN A 104 1.40 7.14 14.09
N ASN A 105 1.73 6.38 13.05
CA ASN A 105 2.16 6.90 11.75
C ASN A 105 1.59 6.14 10.55
N LEU A 106 0.73 5.15 10.77
CA LEU A 106 0.06 4.42 9.70
C LEU A 106 -1.46 4.64 9.75
N MET A 107 -2.09 4.62 8.58
CA MET A 107 -3.54 4.50 8.47
C MET A 107 -3.90 3.48 7.40
N ILE A 108 -4.97 2.72 7.62
CA ILE A 108 -5.54 1.83 6.61
C ILE A 108 -6.76 2.51 5.99
N ILE A 109 -6.84 2.47 4.67
CA ILE A 109 -7.95 2.97 3.85
C ILE A 109 -8.51 1.77 3.08
N ALA A 110 -9.75 1.43 3.40
CA ALA A 110 -10.45 0.29 2.85
C ALA A 110 -11.44 0.71 1.75
N PRO A 111 -11.54 -0.06 0.64
CA PRO A 111 -12.45 0.22 -0.45
C PRO A 111 -13.91 -0.12 -0.06
N SER A 112 -14.84 0.08 -0.99
CA SER A 112 -16.24 -0.31 -0.82
C SER A 112 -16.41 -1.73 -0.30
N ASN A 113 -17.38 -1.93 0.60
CA ASN A 113 -17.73 -3.21 1.21
C ASN A 113 -16.64 -3.87 2.08
N VAL A 114 -15.53 -3.17 2.36
CA VAL A 114 -14.50 -3.61 3.32
C VAL A 114 -14.52 -2.69 4.53
N LYS A 115 -14.55 -3.26 5.74
CA LYS A 115 -14.57 -2.51 7.00
C LYS A 115 -13.45 -2.97 7.93
N VAL A 116 -12.94 -2.04 8.74
CA VAL A 116 -11.93 -2.34 9.75
C VAL A 116 -12.64 -2.76 11.04
N ASP A 117 -12.52 -4.04 11.41
CA ASP A 117 -12.95 -4.49 12.74
C ASP A 117 -11.97 -3.95 13.79
N ARG A 118 -12.44 -3.03 14.63
CA ARG A 118 -11.65 -2.36 15.66
C ARG A 118 -11.51 -3.21 16.93
N ARG A 119 -12.14 -4.39 16.97
CA ARG A 119 -11.94 -5.38 18.04
C ARG A 119 -10.69 -6.17 17.74
N LYS A 120 -9.63 -5.88 18.51
CA LYS A 120 -8.36 -6.60 18.39
C LYS A 120 -8.56 -8.07 18.80
N LEU A 121 -8.21 -8.99 17.90
CA LEU A 121 -7.96 -10.37 18.30
C LEU A 121 -6.70 -10.37 19.17
N ARG A 122 -6.83 -10.82 20.41
CA ARG A 122 -5.71 -11.00 21.34
C ARG A 122 -5.47 -12.49 21.54
N GLY A 123 -4.20 -12.88 21.57
CA GLY A 123 -3.84 -14.25 21.97
C GLY A 123 -4.28 -14.50 23.41
N LYS A 124 -4.64 -15.76 23.73
CA LYS A 124 -5.07 -16.16 25.09
C LYS A 124 -3.99 -16.02 26.18
N TYR A 125 -2.77 -15.67 25.81
CA TYR A 125 -1.60 -15.59 26.70
C TYR A 125 -0.93 -14.21 26.68
N ALA A 126 -1.66 -13.17 26.23
CA ALA A 126 -1.23 -11.78 26.29
C ALA A 126 -1.66 -11.11 27.60
#